data_AF-A0A495VKS6-F1
#
_entry.id   AF-A0A495VKS6-F1
#
_cell.length_a   1.000
_cell.length_b   1.000
_cell.length_c   1.000
_cell.angle_alpha   90.00
_cell.angle_beta   90.00
_cell.angle_gamma   90.00
#
_symmetry.space_group_name_H-M   'P 1'
#
loop_
_entity.id
_entity.type
_entity.pdbx_description
1 polymer ?
#
loop_
_entity_poly.entity_id
_entity_poly.type
_entity_poly.pdbx_seq_one_letter_code
_entity_poly.pdbx_strand_id
1 'polypeptide(L)'
;MPWDERFTLGVAAMDATHGEFVALVDALAVADDAAFPGLFAELVEHSRRHFEHEGRLMKACRFPAIGEHHGEHLRVLGELAHFGRAVAAGRLRLARDYVRGLPEWFVTHAATMDAALAARLKATGQS
;
A
#
# COMPACT_ATOMS: atom_id res chain seq x y z
N MET A 1 -12.06 4.82 -0.25
CA MET A 1 -12.40 4.92 1.19
C MET A 1 -11.80 6.22 1.70
N PRO A 2 -12.52 7.02 2.50
CA PRO A 2 -11.92 8.22 3.07
C PRO A 2 -10.81 7.85 4.07
N TRP A 3 -9.86 8.77 4.25
CA TRP A 3 -8.89 8.67 5.34
C TRP A 3 -9.60 8.60 6.69
N ASP A 4 -9.06 7.79 7.59
CA ASP A 4 -9.55 7.59 8.95
C ASP A 4 -8.35 7.69 9.90
N GLU A 5 -8.50 8.42 10.99
CA GLU A 5 -7.44 8.63 12.00
C GLU A 5 -6.90 7.33 12.58
N ARG A 6 -7.65 6.23 12.48
CA ARG A 6 -7.19 4.88 12.87
C ARG A 6 -6.01 4.37 12.03
N PHE A 7 -5.72 4.97 10.88
CA PHE A 7 -4.54 4.63 10.06
C PHE A 7 -3.30 5.42 10.48
N THR A 8 -3.44 6.44 11.33
CA THR A 8 -2.31 7.23 11.82
C THR A 8 -1.50 6.39 12.81
N LEU A 9 -0.28 6.01 12.41
CA LEU A 9 0.66 5.24 13.21
C LEU A 9 1.63 6.14 13.98
N GLY A 10 1.68 7.44 13.70
CA GLY A 10 2.56 8.40 14.38
C GLY A 10 4.02 8.21 13.99
N VAL A 11 4.26 7.77 12.76
CA VAL A 11 5.56 7.78 12.07
C VAL A 11 5.31 8.55 10.79
N ALA A 12 5.71 9.83 10.78
CA ALA A 12 5.23 10.79 9.78
C ALA A 12 5.48 10.34 8.32
N ALA A 13 6.59 9.66 8.06
CA ALA A 13 6.91 9.14 6.74
C ALA A 13 5.96 7.99 6.31
N MET A 14 5.57 7.10 7.24
CA MET A 14 4.61 6.02 6.97
C MET A 14 3.20 6.60 6.79
N ASP A 15 2.78 7.49 7.69
CA ASP A 15 1.45 8.12 7.65
C ASP A 15 1.23 8.88 6.34
N ALA A 16 2.27 9.56 5.83
CA ALA A 16 2.22 10.23 4.53
C ALA A 16 2.01 9.24 3.36
N THR A 17 2.78 8.15 3.31
CA THR A 17 2.62 7.13 2.25
C THR A 17 1.27 6.42 2.35
N HIS A 18 0.78 6.17 3.55
CA HIS A 18 -0.56 5.60 3.77
C HIS A 18 -1.66 6.53 3.27
N GLY A 19 -1.55 7.84 3.51
CA GLY A 19 -2.49 8.83 3.01
C GLY A 19 -2.52 8.89 1.48
N GLU A 20 -1.36 8.87 0.85
CA GLU A 20 -1.21 8.79 -0.62
C GLU A 20 -1.87 7.51 -1.17
N PHE A 21 -1.64 6.35 -0.56
CA PHE A 21 -2.26 5.08 -0.96
C PHE A 21 -3.79 5.15 -0.90
N VAL A 22 -4.34 5.63 0.22
CA VAL A 22 -5.79 5.76 0.41
C VAL A 22 -6.40 6.70 -0.63
N ALA A 23 -5.75 7.83 -0.92
CA ALA A 23 -6.19 8.78 -1.93
C ALA A 23 -6.22 8.16 -3.34
N LEU A 24 -5.20 7.40 -3.72
CA LEU A 24 -5.15 6.70 -5.01
C LEU A 24 -6.24 5.63 -5.13
N VAL A 25 -6.45 4.85 -4.08
CA VAL A 25 -7.53 3.83 -4.05
C VAL A 25 -8.91 4.49 -4.15
N ASP A 26 -9.12 5.63 -3.49
CA ASP A 26 -10.38 6.38 -3.57
C ASP A 26 -10.61 6.96 -4.98
N ALA A 27 -9.57 7.54 -5.59
CA ALA A 27 -9.63 8.04 -6.97
C ALA A 27 -9.94 6.91 -7.97
N LEU A 28 -9.30 5.75 -7.82
CA LEU A 28 -9.56 4.59 -8.68
C LEU A 28 -10.97 4.03 -8.55
N ALA A 29 -11.60 4.15 -7.37
CA ALA A 29 -12.95 3.65 -7.13
C ALA A 29 -14.01 4.37 -7.98
N VAL A 30 -13.77 5.65 -8.32
CA VAL A 30 -14.68 6.50 -9.09
C VAL A 30 -14.17 6.83 -10.49
N ALA A 31 -12.96 6.40 -10.85
CA ALA A 31 -12.36 6.68 -12.15
C ALA A 31 -13.14 6.06 -13.31
N ASP A 32 -13.34 6.84 -14.37
CA ASP A 32 -13.84 6.36 -15.66
C ASP A 32 -12.79 5.49 -16.38
N ASP A 33 -13.16 4.90 -17.52
CA ASP A 33 -12.28 4.01 -18.27
C ASP A 33 -11.07 4.72 -18.89
N ALA A 34 -11.13 6.04 -19.08
CA ALA A 34 -10.04 6.84 -19.62
C ALA A 34 -8.99 7.16 -18.55
N ALA A 35 -9.42 7.51 -17.33
CA ALA A 35 -8.56 7.87 -16.21
C ALA A 35 -7.99 6.64 -15.48
N PHE A 36 -8.74 5.53 -15.42
CA PHE A 36 -8.36 4.35 -14.64
C PHE A 36 -6.95 3.81 -14.95
N PRO A 37 -6.50 3.67 -16.22
CA PRO A 37 -5.16 3.16 -16.51
C PRO A 37 -4.03 4.01 -15.94
N GLY A 38 -4.17 5.34 -15.98
CA GLY A 38 -3.17 6.27 -15.44
C GLY A 38 -3.07 6.15 -13.92
N LEU A 39 -4.21 6.24 -13.25
CA LEU A 39 -4.29 6.10 -11.78
C LEU A 39 -3.82 4.72 -11.30
N PHE A 40 -4.07 3.67 -12.08
CA PHE A 40 -3.63 2.32 -11.72
C PHE A 40 -2.09 2.22 -11.80
N ALA A 41 -1.47 2.84 -12.80
CA ALA A 41 -0.01 2.92 -12.90
C ALA A 41 0.59 3.73 -11.74
N GLU A 42 -0.07 4.83 -11.34
CA GLU A 42 0.32 5.61 -10.16
C GLU A 42 0.24 4.79 -8.87
N LEU A 43 -0.82 4.01 -8.68
CA LEU A 43 -0.96 3.08 -7.54
C LEU A 43 0.18 2.05 -7.51
N VAL A 44 0.51 1.44 -8.65
CA VAL A 44 1.60 0.45 -8.76
C VAL A 44 2.94 1.07 -8.31
N GLU A 45 3.28 2.24 -8.84
CA GLU A 45 4.54 2.90 -8.52
C GLU A 45 4.58 3.42 -7.09
N HIS A 46 3.46 3.96 -6.59
CA HIS A 46 3.32 4.37 -5.20
C HIS A 46 3.53 3.19 -4.25
N SER A 47 2.82 2.06 -4.44
CA SER A 47 2.97 0.86 -3.61
C SER A 47 4.41 0.32 -3.63
N ARG A 48 5.09 0.34 -4.79
CA ARG A 48 6.50 -0.05 -4.89
C ARG A 48 7.38 0.84 -4.00
N ARG A 49 7.22 2.16 -4.09
CA ARG A 49 8.01 3.13 -3.31
C ARG A 49 7.71 3.03 -1.81
N HIS A 50 6.44 2.89 -1.44
CA HIS A 50 5.96 2.71 -0.08
C HIS A 50 6.59 1.45 0.55
N PHE A 51 6.44 0.29 -0.08
CA PHE A 51 7.00 -0.96 0.44
C PHE A 51 8.53 -0.97 0.46
N GLU A 52 9.21 -0.33 -0.51
CA GLU A 52 10.66 -0.14 -0.43
C GLU A 52 11.08 0.74 0.75
N HIS A 53 10.29 1.78 1.07
CA HIS A 53 10.54 2.64 2.22
C HIS A 53 10.41 1.86 3.52
N GLU A 54 9.31 1.14 3.73
CA GLU A 54 9.13 0.29 4.91
C GLU A 54 10.16 -0.84 4.97
N GLY A 55 10.54 -1.42 3.84
CA GLY A 55 11.62 -2.39 3.76
C GLY A 55 12.98 -1.84 4.25
N ARG A 56 13.26 -0.55 4.02
CA ARG A 56 14.45 0.13 4.57
C ARG A 56 14.30 0.35 6.08
N LEU A 57 13.13 0.78 6.55
CA LEU A 57 12.84 0.97 7.97
C LEU A 57 12.97 -0.35 8.76
N MET A 58 12.37 -1.43 8.25
CA MET A 58 12.46 -2.77 8.85
C MET A 58 13.92 -3.24 9.01
N LYS A 59 14.76 -2.99 8.00
CA LYS A 59 16.20 -3.31 8.06
C LYS A 59 16.91 -2.45 9.10
N ALA A 60 16.64 -1.15 9.14
CA ALA A 60 17.30 -0.20 10.04
C ALA A 60 17.03 -0.50 11.52
N CYS A 61 15.80 -0.88 11.86
CA CYS A 61 15.43 -1.20 13.24
C CYS A 61 15.60 -2.68 13.61
N ARG A 62 16.14 -3.51 12.69
CA ARG A 62 16.25 -4.98 12.82
C ARG A 62 14.90 -5.61 13.18
N PHE A 63 13.88 -5.31 12.40
CA PHE A 63 12.51 -5.76 12.64
C PHE A 63 12.43 -7.30 12.59
N PRO A 64 11.94 -7.97 13.66
CA PRO A 64 11.96 -9.43 13.74
C PRO A 64 11.13 -10.14 12.67
N ALA A 65 9.96 -9.61 12.31
CA ALA A 65 9.01 -10.22 11.36
C ALA A 65 9.15 -9.65 9.94
N ILE A 66 10.38 -9.29 9.54
CA ILE A 66 10.65 -8.71 8.22
C ILE A 66 10.29 -9.68 7.09
N GLY A 67 10.43 -10.99 7.31
CA GLY A 67 10.13 -12.01 6.30
C GLY A 67 8.65 -12.05 5.95
N GLU A 68 7.79 -12.11 6.97
CA GLU A 68 6.33 -12.16 6.82
C GLU A 68 5.80 -10.85 6.23
N HIS A 69 6.25 -9.71 6.76
CA HIS A 69 5.81 -8.40 6.28
C HIS A 69 6.22 -8.18 4.82
N HIS A 70 7.50 -8.42 4.48
CA HIS A 70 7.97 -8.28 3.10
C HIS A 70 7.30 -9.28 2.15
N GLY A 71 7.00 -10.50 2.61
CA GLY A 71 6.28 -11.49 1.82
C GLY A 71 4.89 -11.00 1.41
N GLU A 72 4.19 -10.33 2.32
CA GLU A 72 2.89 -9.73 2.03
C GLU A 72 2.97 -8.57 1.03
N HIS A 73 3.98 -7.70 1.15
CA HIS A 73 4.26 -6.66 0.15
C HIS A 73 4.52 -7.24 -1.23
N LEU A 74 5.32 -8.30 -1.33
CA LEU A 74 5.60 -8.96 -2.61
C LEU A 74 4.34 -9.60 -3.22
N ARG A 75 3.44 -10.15 -2.40
CA ARG A 75 2.15 -10.67 -2.86
C ARG A 75 1.33 -9.57 -3.54
N VAL A 76 1.17 -8.42 -2.88
CA VAL A 76 0.42 -7.27 -3.41
C VAL A 76 1.09 -6.71 -4.67
N LEU A 77 2.41 -6.55 -4.69
CA LEU A 77 3.13 -6.10 -5.89
C LEU A 77 2.97 -7.07 -7.07
N GLY A 78 2.96 -8.38 -6.81
CA GLY A 78 2.72 -9.41 -7.83
C GLY A 78 1.31 -9.32 -8.44
N GLU A 79 0.31 -9.09 -7.61
CA GLU A 79 -1.08 -8.88 -8.03
C GLU A 79 -1.24 -7.58 -8.83
N LEU A 80 -0.69 -6.48 -8.33
CA LEU A 80 -0.66 -5.19 -9.03
C LEU A 80 0.01 -5.31 -10.41
N ALA A 81 1.14 -6.02 -10.49
CA ALA A 81 1.82 -6.28 -11.77
C ALA A 81 0.98 -7.18 -12.69
N HIS A 82 0.28 -8.18 -12.15
CA HIS A 82 -0.63 -9.03 -12.92
C HIS A 82 -1.77 -8.23 -13.54
N PHE A 83 -2.48 -7.44 -12.72
CA PHE A 83 -3.59 -6.62 -13.19
C PHE A 83 -3.14 -5.46 -14.07
N GLY A 84 -1.95 -4.89 -13.83
CA GLY A 84 -1.36 -3.86 -14.69
C GLY A 84 -1.21 -4.31 -16.15
N ARG A 85 -0.85 -5.59 -16.38
CA ARG A 85 -0.83 -6.17 -17.74
C ARG A 85 -2.22 -6.29 -18.36
N ALA A 86 -3.25 -6.55 -17.54
CA ALA A 86 -4.63 -6.58 -18.02
C ALA A 86 -5.13 -5.17 -18.37
N VAL A 87 -4.82 -4.18 -17.53
CA VAL A 87 -5.12 -2.76 -17.77
C VAL A 87 -4.48 -2.26 -19.06
N ALA A 88 -3.19 -2.53 -19.27
CA ALA A 88 -2.49 -2.16 -20.50
C ALA A 88 -3.09 -2.80 -21.77
N ALA A 89 -3.77 -3.94 -21.62
CA ALA A 89 -4.49 -4.62 -22.70
C ALA A 89 -5.97 -4.19 -22.81
N GLY A 90 -6.39 -3.12 -22.13
CA GLY A 90 -7.78 -2.62 -22.14
C GLY A 90 -8.77 -3.46 -21.34
N ARG A 91 -8.30 -4.44 -20.55
CA ARG A 91 -9.14 -5.34 -19.75
C ARG A 91 -9.28 -4.84 -18.32
N LEU A 92 -10.14 -3.84 -18.12
CA LEU A 92 -10.23 -3.10 -16.85
C LEU A 92 -11.01 -3.81 -15.75
N ARG A 93 -11.99 -4.66 -16.10
CA ARG A 93 -12.93 -5.28 -15.14
C ARG A 93 -12.22 -5.94 -13.95
N LEU A 94 -11.28 -6.85 -14.23
CA LEU A 94 -10.59 -7.60 -13.17
C LEU A 94 -9.70 -6.70 -12.30
N ALA A 95 -9.08 -5.68 -12.89
CA ALA A 95 -8.30 -4.71 -12.13
C ALA A 95 -9.18 -3.85 -11.21
N ARG A 96 -10.38 -3.47 -11.68
CA ARG A 96 -11.39 -2.77 -10.85
C ARG A 96 -11.87 -3.66 -9.71
N ASP A 97 -12.14 -4.93 -9.97
CA ASP A 97 -12.55 -5.90 -8.93
C ASP A 97 -11.45 -6.05 -7.86
N TYR A 98 -10.18 -6.13 -8.28
CA TYR A 98 -9.04 -6.16 -7.37
C TYR A 98 -8.93 -4.89 -6.50
N VAL A 99 -9.00 -3.71 -7.12
CA VAL A 99 -8.92 -2.43 -6.40
C VAL A 99 -10.00 -2.32 -5.32
N ARG A 100 -11.21 -2.85 -5.56
CA ARG A 100 -12.28 -2.85 -4.54
C ARG A 100 -11.93 -3.66 -3.29
N GLY A 101 -11.01 -4.62 -3.37
CA GLY A 101 -10.52 -5.39 -2.22
C GLY A 101 -9.38 -4.71 -1.45
N LEU A 102 -8.69 -3.74 -2.05
CA LEU A 102 -7.56 -3.05 -1.41
C LEU A 102 -7.91 -2.33 -0.10
N PRO A 103 -9.08 -1.69 0.07
CA PRO A 103 -9.51 -1.12 1.34
C PRO A 103 -9.46 -2.10 2.52
N GLU A 104 -10.04 -3.29 2.35
CA GLU A 104 -10.11 -4.30 3.42
C GLU A 104 -8.72 -4.84 3.78
N TRP A 105 -7.92 -5.10 2.75
CA TRP A 105 -6.52 -5.49 2.92
C TRP A 105 -5.74 -4.41 3.69
N PHE A 106 -5.85 -3.14 3.27
CA PHE A 106 -5.10 -2.03 3.84
C PHE A 106 -5.45 -1.81 5.31
N VAL A 107 -6.74 -1.83 5.68
CA VAL A 107 -7.17 -1.73 7.08
C VAL A 107 -6.51 -2.80 7.94
N THR A 108 -6.46 -4.04 7.45
CA THR A 108 -5.86 -5.16 8.17
C THR A 108 -4.34 -5.01 8.25
N HIS A 109 -3.69 -4.66 7.15
CA HIS A 109 -2.24 -4.51 7.06
C HIS A 109 -1.73 -3.38 7.96
N ALA A 110 -2.34 -2.20 7.87
CA ALA A 110 -2.00 -1.03 8.67
C ALA A 110 -2.16 -1.29 10.18
N ALA A 111 -3.26 -1.94 10.58
CA ALA A 111 -3.56 -2.22 11.98
C ALA A 111 -2.71 -3.35 12.60
N THR A 112 -2.00 -4.14 11.78
CA THR A 112 -1.25 -5.31 12.25
C THR A 112 0.25 -5.19 11.95
N MET A 113 0.63 -5.30 10.68
CA MET A 113 2.02 -5.35 10.24
C MET A 113 2.70 -3.98 10.36
N ASP A 114 2.03 -2.93 9.88
CA ASP A 114 2.60 -1.57 9.91
C ASP A 114 2.61 -1.01 11.33
N ALA A 115 1.55 -1.23 12.10
CA ALA A 115 1.50 -0.86 13.51
C ALA A 115 2.65 -1.49 14.32
N ALA A 116 2.99 -2.76 14.04
CA ALA A 116 4.13 -3.43 14.67
C ALA A 116 5.48 -2.81 14.27
N LEU A 117 5.65 -2.44 13.00
CA LEU A 117 6.84 -1.72 12.53
C LEU A 117 6.95 -0.33 13.20
N ALA A 118 5.86 0.44 13.21
CA ALA A 118 5.82 1.76 13.83
C ALA A 118 6.15 1.71 15.33
N ALA A 119 5.60 0.73 16.06
CA ALA A 119 5.92 0.52 17.47
C ALA A 119 7.41 0.24 17.68
N ARG A 120 8.04 -0.57 16.79
CA ARG A 120 9.48 -0.85 16.85
C ARG A 120 10.34 0.37 16.53
N LEU A 121 9.96 1.19 15.54
CA LEU A 121 10.68 2.42 15.21
C LEU A 121 10.68 3.40 16.38
N LYS A 122 9.52 3.60 17.03
CA LYS A 122 9.40 4.44 18.23
C LYS A 122 10.26 3.91 19.39
N ALA A 123 10.24 2.59 19.63
CA ALA A 123 11.04 1.97 20.67
C ALA A 123 12.56 2.07 20.43
N THR A 124 12.97 2.27 19.18
CA THR A 124 14.39 2.39 18.77
C THR A 124 14.83 3.83 18.48
N GLY A 125 13.94 4.82 18.66
CA GLY A 125 14.23 6.24 18.40
C GLY A 125 14.39 6.58 16.92
N GLN A 126 13.75 5.81 16.02
CA GLN A 126 13.84 5.93 14.57
C GLN A 126 12.51 6.35 13.90
N SER A 127 11.59 6.91 14.69
CA SER A 127 10.26 7.39 14.25
C SER A 127 10.27 8.83 13.75
#